data_AF-A0A958ZDX5-F1
#
_entry.id   AF-A0A958ZDX5-F1
#
_cell.length_a   1.000
_cell.length_b   1.000
_cell.length_c   1.000
_cell.angle_alpha   90.00
_cell.angle_beta   90.00
_cell.angle_gamma   90.00
#
_symmetry.space_group_name_H-M   'P 1'
#
loop_
_entity.id
_entity.type
_entity.pdbx_description
1 polymer ?
#
loop_
_entity_poly.entity_id
_entity_poly.type
_entity_poly.pdbx_seq_one_letter_code
_entity_poly.pdbx_strand_id
1 'polypeptide(L)'
;MKNILLSTMALALVFASCKKDNNNNNPTTPQLQFKVVFDGTLPRLDNFGNPATVPAGNAAQTPTMRQTSIHYIELASDSLTALGGGEIVYMGTETTAGGANAVNFDQAIKATNGETFLSMNLSQLAPGTYNWIRVSVTYQKYDIQYRFNYPPYINNQDFTGTLASFVGYNNYITTHTVQDSVVAVNANKVQGYWAFETSVNYAGFVYGSVDEGDGAGVTVVNPIFTSSPVPNGSCVITGKLAQPLVITGNETGNVKIVLAFSINNSFEWQDNTADGKFEPAAGETVVDMGLRGLHPYVE
;
A
#
# COMPACT_ATOMS: atom_id res chain seq x y z
N MET A 1 -14.72 87.27 -0.67
CA MET A 1 -15.11 86.19 0.27
C MET A 1 -15.41 84.96 -0.60
N LYS A 2 -14.40 84.14 -0.89
CA LYS A 2 -13.99 82.88 -0.23
C LYS A 2 -14.83 81.66 -0.68
N ASN A 3 -14.09 80.62 -1.09
CA ASN A 3 -14.46 79.20 -1.33
C ASN A 3 -14.80 78.88 -2.80
N ILE A 4 -13.91 78.34 -3.65
CA ILE A 4 -13.22 77.02 -3.66
C ILE A 4 -14.20 75.84 -3.59
N LEU A 5 -14.34 75.12 -4.72
CA LEU A 5 -14.30 73.65 -4.77
C LEU A 5 -14.04 73.18 -6.21
N LEU A 6 -12.79 72.77 -6.45
CA LEU A 6 -12.34 71.97 -7.60
C LEU A 6 -12.90 70.55 -7.44
N SER A 7 -13.51 70.00 -8.48
CA SER A 7 -13.76 68.56 -8.61
C SER A 7 -12.90 68.00 -9.74
N THR A 8 -11.95 67.17 -9.36
CA THR A 8 -10.99 66.43 -10.17
C THR A 8 -11.64 65.21 -10.82
N MET A 9 -11.74 65.18 -12.14
CA MET A 9 -12.10 63.98 -12.90
C MET A 9 -10.81 63.24 -13.27
N ALA A 10 -10.58 62.10 -12.61
CA ALA A 10 -9.40 61.26 -12.78
C ALA A 10 -9.45 60.51 -14.12
N LEU A 11 -8.37 60.65 -14.89
CA LEU A 11 -8.11 59.96 -16.15
C LEU A 11 -7.66 58.53 -15.85
N ALA A 12 -8.47 57.52 -16.20
CA ALA A 12 -8.12 56.12 -16.05
C ALA A 12 -7.05 55.73 -17.10
N LEU A 13 -5.80 55.58 -16.67
CA LEU A 13 -4.76 54.92 -17.45
C LEU A 13 -5.02 53.41 -17.47
N VAL A 14 -5.35 52.88 -18.64
CA VAL A 14 -5.38 51.44 -18.90
C VAL A 14 -3.94 50.97 -19.07
N PHE A 15 -3.37 50.35 -18.04
CA PHE A 15 -2.12 49.61 -18.18
C PHE A 15 -2.41 48.27 -18.86
N ALA A 16 -2.05 48.18 -20.14
CA ALA A 16 -1.91 46.90 -20.83
C ALA A 16 -0.72 46.14 -20.22
N SER A 17 -1.01 45.23 -19.30
CA SER A 17 -0.05 44.24 -18.82
C SER A 17 0.12 43.17 -19.90
N CYS A 18 1.25 43.22 -20.60
CA CYS A 18 1.73 42.07 -21.36
C CYS A 18 1.94 40.92 -20.37
N LYS A 19 1.04 39.93 -20.38
CA LYS A 19 1.33 38.61 -19.83
C LYS A 19 2.54 38.07 -20.60
N LYS A 20 3.66 37.97 -19.90
CA LYS A 20 4.81 37.19 -20.38
C LYS A 20 4.35 35.74 -20.31
N ASP A 21 3.98 35.16 -21.44
CA ASP A 21 3.74 33.73 -21.55
C ASP A 21 5.05 33.03 -21.20
N ASN A 22 5.12 32.50 -19.98
CA ASN A 22 6.14 31.54 -19.59
C ASN A 22 5.80 30.21 -20.28
N ASN A 23 5.95 30.16 -21.61
CA ASN A 23 6.17 28.89 -22.30
C ASN A 23 7.57 28.41 -21.92
N ASN A 24 7.68 27.85 -20.71
CA ASN A 24 8.78 26.98 -20.34
C ASN A 24 8.62 25.69 -21.14
N ASN A 25 8.96 25.72 -22.43
CA ASN A 25 9.26 24.54 -23.24
C ASN A 25 10.66 24.01 -22.85
N ASN A 26 10.93 23.87 -21.55
CA ASN A 26 11.95 22.92 -21.16
C ASN A 26 11.34 21.54 -21.39
N PRO A 27 11.97 20.65 -22.17
CA PRO A 27 11.50 19.27 -22.23
C PRO A 27 11.43 18.76 -20.79
N THR A 28 10.24 18.42 -20.33
CA THR A 28 10.07 17.78 -19.04
C THR A 28 10.81 16.45 -19.13
N THR A 29 11.82 16.25 -18.28
CA THR A 29 12.57 15.00 -18.26
C THR A 29 11.58 13.85 -18.09
N PRO A 30 11.50 12.91 -19.05
CA PRO A 30 10.58 11.79 -19.00
C PRO A 30 10.73 11.03 -17.68
N GLN A 31 9.60 10.74 -17.04
CA GLN A 31 9.53 10.07 -15.74
C GLN A 31 8.97 8.66 -15.85
N LEU A 32 9.51 7.75 -15.05
CA LEU A 32 8.86 6.50 -14.72
C LEU A 32 8.06 6.72 -13.45
N GLN A 33 6.75 6.47 -13.51
CA GLN A 33 5.81 6.72 -12.43
C GLN A 33 5.20 5.42 -11.94
N PHE A 34 4.98 5.29 -10.64
CA PHE A 34 4.31 4.13 -10.05
C PHE A 34 3.02 4.54 -9.38
N LYS A 35 1.98 3.76 -9.65
CA LYS A 35 0.63 3.93 -9.08
C LYS A 35 0.18 2.64 -8.41
N VAL A 36 -0.40 2.72 -7.23
CA VAL A 36 -0.98 1.55 -6.54
C VAL A 36 -2.45 1.41 -6.92
N VAL A 37 -2.89 0.17 -7.16
CA VAL A 37 -4.32 -0.19 -7.22
C VAL A 37 -4.55 -1.40 -6.33
N PHE A 38 -5.62 -1.37 -5.54
CA PHE A 38 -6.12 -2.55 -4.84
C PHE A 38 -7.37 -3.06 -5.55
N ASP A 39 -7.35 -4.31 -5.97
CA ASP A 39 -8.40 -4.89 -6.81
C ASP A 39 -8.89 -6.22 -6.24
N GLY A 40 -10.15 -6.25 -5.82
CA GLY A 40 -10.82 -7.45 -5.29
C GLY A 40 -11.31 -8.42 -6.37
N THR A 41 -11.25 -8.03 -7.64
CA THR A 41 -11.65 -8.88 -8.78
C THR A 41 -10.51 -9.72 -9.33
N LEU A 42 -9.26 -9.36 -9.01
CA LEU A 42 -8.08 -10.14 -9.36
C LEU A 42 -8.10 -11.52 -8.66
N PRO A 43 -7.44 -12.54 -9.23
CA PRO A 43 -7.42 -13.86 -8.65
C PRO A 43 -6.72 -13.85 -7.28
N ARG A 44 -7.21 -14.69 -6.38
CA ARG A 44 -6.53 -15.01 -5.13
C ARG A 44 -5.43 -16.02 -5.43
N LEU A 45 -4.17 -15.67 -5.25
CA LEU A 45 -3.02 -16.56 -5.53
C LEU A 45 -2.41 -17.14 -4.26
N ASP A 46 -1.77 -18.30 -4.37
CA ASP A 46 -0.86 -18.85 -3.37
C ASP A 46 0.55 -18.23 -3.48
N ASN A 47 1.47 -18.67 -2.62
CA ASN A 47 2.86 -18.20 -2.61
C ASN A 47 3.65 -18.51 -3.91
N PHE A 48 3.18 -19.44 -4.74
CA PHE A 48 3.77 -19.81 -6.02
C PHE A 48 3.05 -19.19 -7.22
N GLY A 49 2.07 -18.31 -6.99
CA GLY A 49 1.34 -17.64 -8.07
C GLY A 49 0.23 -18.48 -8.71
N ASN A 50 -0.15 -19.61 -8.12
CA ASN A 50 -1.29 -20.40 -8.59
C ASN A 50 -2.60 -19.92 -7.95
N PRO A 51 -3.77 -20.11 -8.60
CA PRO A 51 -5.06 -19.86 -7.97
C PRO A 51 -5.22 -20.63 -6.65
N ALA A 52 -5.70 -19.95 -5.62
CA ALA A 52 -5.89 -20.49 -4.28
C ALA A 52 -7.35 -20.35 -3.83
N THR A 53 -7.83 -21.35 -3.10
CA THR A 53 -9.13 -21.32 -2.41
C THR A 53 -8.94 -21.06 -0.92
N VAL A 54 -10.01 -20.69 -0.21
CA VAL A 54 -10.00 -20.64 1.26
C VAL A 54 -10.03 -22.08 1.80
N PRO A 55 -9.09 -22.48 2.68
CA PRO A 55 -9.10 -23.81 3.30
C PRO A 55 -10.37 -24.08 4.11
N ALA A 56 -10.75 -25.36 4.22
CA ALA A 56 -11.87 -25.75 5.09
C ALA A 56 -11.56 -25.44 6.56
N GLY A 57 -12.54 -24.90 7.30
CA GLY A 57 -12.37 -24.40 8.67
C GLY A 57 -11.89 -22.96 8.76
N ASN A 58 -11.59 -22.32 7.62
CA ASN A 58 -11.26 -20.90 7.55
C ASN A 58 -12.36 -20.15 6.80
N ALA A 59 -12.49 -18.86 7.12
CA ALA A 59 -13.27 -17.91 6.34
C ALA A 59 -12.38 -16.73 5.93
N ALA A 60 -12.81 -15.99 4.93
CA ALA A 60 -12.05 -14.85 4.43
C ALA A 60 -12.98 -13.77 3.88
N GLN A 61 -12.47 -12.54 3.83
CA GLN A 61 -13.15 -11.40 3.23
C GLN A 61 -12.19 -10.52 2.44
N THR A 62 -12.72 -9.81 1.44
CA THR A 62 -11.99 -8.76 0.71
C THR A 62 -12.06 -7.47 1.53
N PRO A 63 -10.94 -6.98 2.08
CA PRO A 63 -10.93 -5.79 2.92
C PRO A 63 -11.11 -4.50 2.11
N THR A 64 -11.52 -3.43 2.78
CA THR A 64 -11.55 -2.09 2.18
C THR A 64 -10.20 -1.40 2.40
N MET A 65 -9.34 -1.44 1.40
CA MET A 65 -8.00 -0.88 1.50
C MET A 65 -8.01 0.65 1.61
N ARG A 66 -7.18 1.17 2.52
CA ARG A 66 -7.02 2.61 2.74
C ARG A 66 -5.64 3.09 2.38
N GLN A 67 -4.61 2.30 2.70
CA GLN A 67 -3.22 2.68 2.47
C GLN A 67 -2.31 1.45 2.43
N THR A 68 -1.20 1.55 1.71
CA THR A 68 -0.07 0.63 1.80
C THR A 68 1.22 1.40 1.92
N SER A 69 2.28 0.75 2.39
CA SER A 69 3.65 1.24 2.28
C SER A 69 4.52 0.27 1.49
N ILE A 70 5.43 0.83 0.70
CA ILE A 70 6.37 0.09 -0.14
C ILE A 70 7.77 0.48 0.28
N HIS A 71 8.67 -0.51 0.37
CA HIS A 71 10.08 -0.32 0.72
C HIS A 71 11.01 -0.57 -0.47
N TYR A 72 10.60 -1.37 -1.44
CA TYR A 72 11.48 -1.79 -2.52
C TYR A 72 10.70 -1.97 -3.80
N ILE A 73 11.27 -1.51 -4.92
CA ILE A 73 10.78 -1.83 -6.26
C ILE A 73 11.98 -2.16 -7.14
N GLU A 74 11.90 -3.29 -7.83
CA GLU A 74 12.90 -3.76 -8.80
C GLU A 74 12.22 -4.22 -10.09
N LEU A 75 12.79 -3.80 -11.22
CA LEU A 75 12.43 -4.29 -12.55
C LEU A 75 13.40 -5.40 -12.95
N ALA A 76 12.87 -6.58 -13.27
CA ALA A 76 13.66 -7.72 -13.68
C ALA A 76 13.45 -8.05 -15.16
N SER A 77 14.55 -8.29 -15.87
CA SER A 77 14.53 -8.58 -17.30
C SER A 77 13.80 -9.88 -17.60
N ASP A 78 14.02 -10.93 -16.80
CA ASP A 78 13.40 -12.24 -17.00
C ASP A 78 13.20 -13.01 -15.69
N SER A 79 12.71 -14.25 -15.79
CA SER A 79 12.44 -15.11 -14.63
C SER A 79 13.69 -15.70 -13.98
N LEU A 80 14.87 -15.54 -14.59
CA LEU A 80 16.16 -16.00 -14.07
C LEU A 80 16.91 -14.89 -13.32
N THR A 81 16.48 -13.63 -13.49
CA THR A 81 17.07 -12.47 -12.82
C THR A 81 16.93 -12.63 -11.30
N ALA A 82 18.03 -12.83 -10.58
CA ALA A 82 18.06 -12.95 -9.11
C ALA A 82 17.51 -11.68 -8.44
N LEU A 83 16.97 -11.79 -7.22
CA LEU A 83 16.58 -10.62 -6.42
C LEU A 83 17.78 -9.69 -6.22
N GLY A 84 17.60 -8.40 -6.54
CA GLY A 84 18.66 -7.40 -6.52
C GLY A 84 19.60 -7.42 -7.73
N GLY A 85 19.37 -8.31 -8.70
CA GLY A 85 20.12 -8.39 -9.95
C GLY A 85 19.49 -7.63 -11.12
N GLY A 86 18.27 -7.14 -10.96
CA GLY A 86 17.57 -6.25 -11.88
C GLY A 86 17.83 -4.78 -11.58
N GLU A 87 17.00 -3.91 -12.17
CA GLU A 87 17.07 -2.46 -11.99
C GLU A 87 16.27 -2.05 -10.74
N ILE A 88 16.98 -1.68 -9.67
CA ILE A 88 16.38 -1.22 -8.43
C ILE A 88 15.97 0.25 -8.59
N VAL A 89 14.69 0.48 -8.80
CA VAL A 89 14.12 1.81 -9.03
C VAL A 89 13.72 2.51 -7.72
N TYR A 90 13.61 1.76 -6.62
CA TYR A 90 13.33 2.30 -5.31
C TYR A 90 13.85 1.41 -4.17
N MET A 91 14.42 2.06 -3.16
CA MET A 91 14.75 1.49 -1.86
C MET A 91 14.41 2.54 -0.78
N GLY A 92 13.60 2.16 0.19
CA GLY A 92 13.22 3.01 1.31
C GLY A 92 14.34 3.15 2.34
N THR A 93 14.19 4.09 3.27
CA THR A 93 15.19 4.26 4.32
C THR A 93 15.14 3.10 5.31
N GLU A 94 16.31 2.64 5.73
CA GLU A 94 16.49 1.64 6.78
C GLU A 94 17.18 2.26 7.99
N THR A 95 17.06 1.60 9.14
CA THR A 95 17.63 2.03 10.41
C THR A 95 18.04 0.83 11.26
N THR A 96 19.00 1.06 12.15
CA THR A 96 19.44 0.12 13.19
C THR A 96 19.02 0.58 14.59
N ALA A 97 18.12 1.56 14.70
CA ALA A 97 17.67 2.12 15.98
C ALA A 97 17.06 1.06 16.92
N GLY A 98 16.37 0.05 16.39
CA GLY A 98 15.84 -1.10 17.13
C GLY A 98 16.82 -2.27 17.27
N GLY A 99 18.11 -2.07 16.99
CA GLY A 99 19.15 -3.10 17.01
C GLY A 99 19.46 -3.66 15.62
N ALA A 100 18.66 -4.63 15.15
CA ALA A 100 18.84 -5.20 13.81
C ALA A 100 18.41 -4.21 12.71
N ASN A 101 18.98 -4.33 11.51
CA ASN A 101 18.57 -3.52 10.36
C ASN A 101 17.10 -3.74 10.03
N ALA A 102 16.35 -2.65 9.92
CA ALA A 102 14.91 -2.64 9.72
C ALA A 102 14.49 -1.45 8.85
N VAL A 103 13.37 -1.56 8.14
CA VAL A 103 12.75 -0.44 7.44
C VAL A 103 12.39 0.64 8.45
N ASN A 104 12.75 1.88 8.16
CA ASN A 104 12.34 3.02 8.97
C ASN A 104 10.91 3.41 8.60
N PHE A 105 9.93 2.91 9.37
CA PHE A 105 8.51 3.10 9.05
C PHE A 105 8.07 4.57 9.03
N ASP A 106 8.69 5.41 9.86
CA ASP A 106 8.39 6.84 9.94
C ASP A 106 8.76 7.58 8.63
N GLN A 107 9.67 7.01 7.84
CA GLN A 107 10.11 7.54 6.55
C GLN A 107 9.58 6.74 5.35
N ALA A 108 8.78 5.71 5.61
CA ALA A 108 8.29 4.84 4.55
C ALA A 108 7.26 5.58 3.68
N ILE A 109 7.39 5.45 2.36
CA ILE A 109 6.42 6.03 1.43
C ILE A 109 5.09 5.30 1.59
N LYS A 110 4.00 6.06 1.66
CA LYS A 110 2.65 5.55 1.79
C LYS A 110 1.86 5.92 0.54
N ALA A 111 1.06 4.98 0.04
CA ALA A 111 0.26 5.14 -1.16
C ALA A 111 -1.20 4.76 -0.88
N THR A 112 -2.13 5.51 -1.46
CA THR A 112 -3.56 5.20 -1.45
C THR A 112 -4.00 4.65 -2.81
N ASN A 113 -5.23 4.13 -2.87
CA ASN A 113 -5.74 3.52 -4.11
C ASN A 113 -5.81 4.55 -5.25
N GLY A 114 -5.19 4.23 -6.38
CA GLY A 114 -5.19 5.06 -7.59
C GLY A 114 -4.16 6.19 -7.60
N GLU A 115 -3.38 6.35 -6.53
CA GLU A 115 -2.40 7.43 -6.37
C GLU A 115 -1.05 7.09 -7.02
N THR A 116 -0.50 8.04 -7.79
CA THR A 116 0.93 8.00 -8.17
C THR A 116 1.76 8.42 -6.96
N PHE A 117 2.55 7.50 -6.40
CA PHE A 117 3.25 7.69 -5.13
C PHE A 117 4.77 7.80 -5.28
N LEU A 118 5.30 7.41 -6.44
CA LEU A 118 6.73 7.42 -6.74
C LEU A 118 6.95 7.83 -8.19
N SER A 119 8.01 8.59 -8.42
CA SER A 119 8.48 9.00 -9.74
C SER A 119 10.01 9.03 -9.76
N MET A 120 10.61 8.64 -10.88
CA MET A 120 12.05 8.80 -11.13
C MET A 120 12.34 9.10 -12.60
N ASN A 121 13.51 9.68 -12.89
CA ASN A 121 13.88 10.01 -14.27
C ASN A 121 14.13 8.72 -15.07
N LEU A 122 13.47 8.56 -16.22
CA LEU A 122 13.65 7.39 -17.10
C LEU A 122 15.10 7.24 -17.58
N SER A 123 15.83 8.35 -17.71
CA SER A 123 17.25 8.34 -18.09
C SER A 123 18.18 7.66 -17.09
N GLN A 124 17.70 7.36 -15.88
CA GLN A 124 18.45 6.59 -14.88
C GLN A 124 18.31 5.08 -15.08
N LEU A 125 17.30 4.60 -15.82
CA LEU A 125 17.13 3.18 -16.12
C LEU A 125 18.00 2.79 -17.31
N ALA A 126 18.64 1.62 -17.21
CA ALA A 126 19.30 1.02 -18.35
C ALA A 126 18.29 0.70 -19.48
N PRO A 127 18.60 1.01 -20.76
CA PRO A 127 17.82 0.53 -21.88
C PRO A 127 17.74 -0.99 -21.88
N GLY A 128 16.55 -1.53 -22.12
CA GLY A 128 16.30 -2.95 -22.03
C GLY A 128 14.81 -3.28 -22.06
N THR A 129 14.52 -4.57 -21.88
CA THR A 129 13.15 -5.07 -21.73
C THR A 129 13.02 -5.73 -20.37
N TYR A 130 12.03 -5.30 -19.60
CA TYR A 130 11.72 -5.81 -18.27
C TYR A 130 10.38 -6.54 -18.32
N ASN A 131 10.38 -7.80 -17.94
CA ASN A 131 9.19 -8.66 -17.98
C ASN A 131 8.52 -8.80 -16.60
N TRP A 132 9.26 -8.48 -15.54
CA TRP A 132 8.83 -8.73 -14.16
C TRP A 132 9.06 -7.48 -13.32
N ILE A 133 8.22 -7.34 -12.30
CA ILE A 133 8.43 -6.38 -11.22
C ILE A 133 8.43 -7.12 -9.89
N ARG A 134 9.23 -6.62 -8.97
CA ARG A 134 9.31 -7.08 -7.59
C ARG A 134 9.05 -5.91 -6.68
N VAL A 135 8.17 -6.11 -5.70
CA VAL A 135 7.76 -5.05 -4.78
C VAL A 135 7.78 -5.58 -3.36
N SER A 136 8.55 -4.95 -2.46
CA SER A 136 8.44 -5.22 -1.03
C SER A 136 7.40 -4.30 -0.42
N VAL A 137 6.32 -4.89 0.10
CA VAL A 137 5.27 -4.19 0.82
C VAL A 137 5.54 -4.31 2.32
N THR A 138 5.58 -3.19 3.03
CA THR A 138 5.92 -3.18 4.46
C THR A 138 4.71 -3.11 5.36
N TYR A 139 3.69 -2.38 4.93
CA TYR A 139 2.53 -2.04 5.74
C TYR A 139 1.28 -1.98 4.88
N GLN A 140 0.15 -2.34 5.47
CA GLN A 140 -1.18 -2.21 4.91
C GLN A 140 -2.13 -1.67 5.96
N LYS A 141 -3.04 -0.78 5.55
CA LYS A 141 -4.16 -0.31 6.36
C LYS A 141 -5.46 -0.51 5.62
N TYR A 142 -6.42 -1.12 6.29
CA TYR A 142 -7.70 -1.45 5.69
C TYR A 142 -8.79 -1.67 6.73
N ASP A 143 -10.03 -1.59 6.28
CA ASP A 143 -11.19 -1.89 7.11
C ASP A 143 -11.71 -3.30 6.82
N ILE A 144 -12.15 -3.99 7.88
CA ILE A 144 -12.79 -5.30 7.83
C ILE A 144 -14.12 -5.28 8.58
N GLN A 145 -15.02 -6.18 8.21
CA GLN A 145 -16.20 -6.48 8.99
C GLN A 145 -15.85 -7.49 10.08
N TYR A 146 -16.28 -7.22 11.31
CA TYR A 146 -16.25 -8.16 12.43
C TYR A 146 -17.63 -8.23 13.06
N ARG A 147 -17.96 -9.37 13.68
CA ARG A 147 -19.20 -9.57 14.42
C ARG A 147 -18.94 -9.46 15.90
N PHE A 148 -19.81 -8.70 16.57
CA PHE A 148 -19.79 -8.52 18.00
C PHE A 148 -21.10 -9.00 18.60
N ASN A 149 -20.98 -9.82 19.64
CA ASN A 149 -22.11 -10.40 20.35
C ASN A 149 -21.93 -10.22 21.86
N TYR A 150 -22.81 -9.43 22.46
CA TYR A 150 -22.82 -9.12 23.89
C TYR A 150 -24.28 -9.01 24.41
N PRO A 151 -24.99 -10.14 24.53
CA PRO A 151 -26.38 -10.15 24.95
C PRO A 151 -26.53 -9.70 26.43
N PRO A 152 -27.66 -9.06 26.79
CA PRO A 152 -28.82 -8.74 25.94
C PRO A 152 -28.66 -7.45 25.11
N TYR A 153 -27.51 -6.77 25.19
CA TYR A 153 -27.35 -5.41 24.66
C TYR A 153 -27.06 -5.38 23.16
N ILE A 154 -26.18 -6.25 22.69
CA ILE A 154 -25.84 -6.39 21.26
C ILE A 154 -25.94 -7.88 20.92
N ASN A 155 -26.71 -8.21 19.88
CA ASN A 155 -26.93 -9.60 19.47
C ASN A 155 -26.48 -9.80 18.03
N ASN A 156 -25.35 -10.51 17.84
CA ASN A 156 -24.78 -10.87 16.54
C ASN A 156 -24.77 -9.72 15.51
N GLN A 157 -24.29 -8.55 15.93
CA GLN A 157 -24.26 -7.37 15.07
C GLN A 157 -22.88 -7.23 14.41
N ASP A 158 -22.90 -6.92 13.12
CA ASP A 158 -21.68 -6.69 12.33
C ASP A 158 -21.28 -5.21 12.43
N PHE A 159 -19.99 -4.98 12.64
CA PHE A 159 -19.35 -3.67 12.72
C PHE A 159 -18.14 -3.61 11.81
N THR A 160 -17.65 -2.41 11.56
CA THR A 160 -16.42 -2.17 10.81
C THR A 160 -15.30 -1.84 11.80
N GLY A 161 -14.16 -2.51 11.66
CA GLY A 161 -12.94 -2.20 12.40
C GLY A 161 -11.80 -1.93 11.43
N THR A 162 -10.80 -1.17 11.87
CA THR A 162 -9.65 -0.80 11.05
C THR A 162 -8.43 -1.57 11.53
N LEU A 163 -7.68 -2.13 10.59
CA LEU A 163 -6.51 -2.94 10.86
C LEU A 163 -5.28 -2.29 10.22
N ALA A 164 -4.23 -2.15 11.02
CA ALA A 164 -2.88 -1.75 10.64
C ALA A 164 -1.99 -3.00 10.64
N SER A 165 -1.67 -3.55 9.47
CA SER A 165 -0.85 -4.76 9.30
C SER A 165 0.56 -4.43 8.84
N PHE A 166 1.57 -4.97 9.51
CA PHE A 166 2.96 -4.91 9.10
C PHE A 166 3.35 -6.23 8.43
N VAL A 167 3.26 -6.23 7.10
CA VAL A 167 3.40 -7.42 6.26
C VAL A 167 4.80 -7.59 5.68
N GLY A 168 5.72 -6.68 5.98
CA GLY A 168 7.08 -6.60 5.45
C GLY A 168 8.18 -7.27 6.26
N TYR A 169 9.40 -7.20 5.71
CA TYR A 169 10.64 -7.36 6.45
C TYR A 169 10.66 -6.44 7.68
N ASN A 170 11.51 -6.74 8.67
CA ASN A 170 11.65 -6.01 9.93
C ASN A 170 11.38 -4.50 9.78
N ASN A 171 10.40 -3.98 10.52
CA ASN A 171 10.05 -2.56 10.53
C ASN A 171 10.43 -1.98 11.89
N TYR A 172 11.23 -0.92 11.92
CA TYR A 172 11.36 -0.09 13.10
C TYR A 172 10.20 0.88 13.14
N ILE A 173 9.36 0.76 14.18
CA ILE A 173 8.14 1.55 14.33
C ILE A 173 8.30 2.38 15.59
N THR A 174 8.28 3.71 15.47
CA THR A 174 8.18 4.60 16.64
C THR A 174 6.73 4.59 17.12
N THR A 175 5.83 5.05 16.26
CA THR A 175 4.39 4.98 16.47
C THR A 175 3.68 4.67 15.15
N HIS A 176 2.41 4.27 15.23
CA HIS A 176 1.54 4.23 14.06
C HIS A 176 0.09 4.52 14.44
N THR A 177 -0.67 5.06 13.49
CA THR A 177 -2.09 5.34 13.65
C THR A 177 -2.89 4.22 12.99
N VAL A 178 -3.84 3.64 13.73
CA VAL A 178 -4.75 2.61 13.21
C VAL A 178 -5.92 3.29 12.51
N GLN A 179 -6.93 3.75 13.26
CA GLN A 179 -8.01 4.64 12.79
C GLN A 179 -7.82 6.04 13.40
N ASP A 180 -8.21 6.18 14.67
CA ASP A 180 -8.12 7.41 15.46
C ASP A 180 -7.08 7.27 16.57
N SER A 181 -6.79 6.03 16.96
CA SER A 181 -5.83 5.72 18.02
C SER A 181 -4.40 5.64 17.49
N VAL A 182 -3.46 6.08 18.33
CA VAL A 182 -2.01 6.01 18.07
C VAL A 182 -1.41 4.96 18.99
N VAL A 183 -0.73 3.98 18.39
CA VAL A 183 0.01 2.94 19.09
C VAL A 183 1.49 3.31 19.11
N ALA A 184 2.10 3.29 20.30
CA ALA A 184 3.54 3.50 20.46
C ALA A 184 4.25 2.15 20.58
N VAL A 185 5.22 1.91 19.70
CA VAL A 185 5.93 0.62 19.60
C VAL A 185 7.39 0.78 20.02
N ASN A 186 8.08 1.78 19.47
CA ASN A 186 9.50 2.09 19.71
C ASN A 186 10.43 0.87 19.59
N ALA A 187 10.15 -0.02 18.64
CA ALA A 187 10.87 -1.27 18.48
C ALA A 187 10.83 -1.79 17.05
N ASN A 188 11.72 -2.74 16.75
CA ASN A 188 11.64 -3.55 15.55
C ASN A 188 10.47 -4.55 15.69
N LYS A 189 9.62 -4.63 14.67
CA LYS A 189 8.57 -5.63 14.50
C LYS A 189 8.82 -6.47 13.26
N VAL A 190 8.69 -7.77 13.42
CA VAL A 190 8.79 -8.74 12.31
C VAL A 190 7.50 -8.76 11.50
N GLN A 191 7.54 -9.44 10.36
CA GLN A 191 6.35 -9.70 9.55
C GLN A 191 5.23 -10.32 10.41
N GLY A 192 4.00 -9.81 10.23
CA GLY A 192 2.81 -10.30 10.91
C GLY A 192 2.49 -9.59 12.22
N TYR A 193 3.18 -8.50 12.57
CA TYR A 193 2.70 -7.56 13.58
C TYR A 193 1.47 -6.81 13.08
N TRP A 194 0.49 -6.59 13.94
CA TRP A 194 -0.73 -5.86 13.62
C TRP A 194 -1.32 -5.14 14.83
N ALA A 195 -2.12 -4.11 14.55
CA ALA A 195 -3.06 -3.56 15.50
C ALA A 195 -4.45 -3.43 14.87
N PHE A 196 -5.49 -3.72 15.64
CA PHE A 196 -6.88 -3.71 15.21
C PHE A 196 -7.68 -2.77 16.13
N GLU A 197 -8.25 -1.73 15.54
CA GLU A 197 -9.07 -0.75 16.23
C GLU A 197 -10.55 -1.01 15.95
N THR A 198 -11.32 -1.21 17.01
CA THR A 198 -12.76 -1.42 16.96
C THR A 198 -13.50 -0.20 17.52
N SER A 199 -14.68 0.07 16.98
CA SER A 199 -15.57 1.09 17.51
C SER A 199 -17.03 0.68 17.33
N VAL A 200 -17.82 0.83 18.39
CA VAL A 200 -19.24 0.51 18.48
C VAL A 200 -19.96 1.69 19.10
N ASN A 201 -20.96 2.24 18.41
CA ASN A 201 -21.88 3.20 19.00
C ASN A 201 -23.12 2.48 19.52
N TYR A 202 -23.35 2.55 20.83
CA TYR A 202 -24.54 1.98 21.45
C TYR A 202 -25.14 2.96 22.44
N ALA A 203 -26.44 3.23 22.29
CA ALA A 203 -27.20 4.18 23.12
C ALA A 203 -26.56 5.57 23.24
N GLY A 204 -25.85 6.04 22.21
CA GLY A 204 -25.18 7.35 22.18
C GLY A 204 -23.78 7.38 22.82
N PHE A 205 -23.28 6.25 23.30
CA PHE A 205 -21.91 6.09 23.80
C PHE A 205 -21.06 5.32 22.78
N VAL A 206 -19.79 5.73 22.62
CA VAL A 206 -18.82 5.04 21.78
C VAL A 206 -17.95 4.15 22.67
N TYR A 207 -17.93 2.86 22.35
CA TYR A 207 -17.07 1.84 22.95
C TYR A 207 -16.08 1.36 21.89
N GLY A 208 -14.87 0.98 22.29
CA GLY A 208 -13.86 0.51 21.36
C GLY A 208 -12.59 0.08 22.08
N SER A 209 -11.78 -0.71 21.40
CA SER A 209 -10.45 -1.13 21.84
C SER A 209 -9.47 -1.01 20.70
N VAL A 210 -8.18 -0.91 21.05
CA VAL A 210 -7.09 -1.27 20.15
C VAL A 210 -6.46 -2.53 20.71
N ASP A 211 -6.50 -3.59 19.93
CA ASP A 211 -5.84 -4.84 20.22
C ASP A 211 -4.62 -4.99 19.31
N GLU A 212 -3.52 -5.49 19.85
CA GLU A 212 -2.27 -5.71 19.13
C GLU A 212 -1.91 -7.19 19.13
N GLY A 213 -1.24 -7.64 18.08
CA GLY A 213 -0.72 -9.00 18.01
C GLY A 213 0.45 -9.12 17.04
N ASP A 214 1.10 -10.29 17.09
CA ASP A 214 2.25 -10.63 16.26
C ASP A 214 2.07 -12.03 15.66
N GLY A 215 2.84 -12.35 14.62
CA GLY A 215 2.95 -13.70 14.09
C GLY A 215 1.79 -14.17 13.22
N ALA A 216 0.90 -13.27 12.80
CA ALA A 216 -0.11 -13.61 11.81
C ALA A 216 0.54 -13.99 10.48
N GLY A 217 -0.05 -14.95 9.77
CA GLY A 217 0.44 -15.38 8.48
C GLY A 217 0.37 -14.25 7.44
N VAL A 218 1.31 -14.28 6.49
CA VAL A 218 1.33 -13.36 5.36
C VAL A 218 1.74 -14.14 4.12
N THR A 219 0.79 -14.38 3.22
CA THR A 219 1.14 -14.90 1.89
C THR A 219 1.96 -13.88 1.11
N VAL A 220 3.12 -14.32 0.61
CA VAL A 220 4.00 -13.54 -0.28
C VAL A 220 4.08 -14.27 -1.61
N VAL A 221 3.53 -13.68 -2.67
CA VAL A 221 3.40 -14.33 -3.98
C VAL A 221 4.67 -14.17 -4.81
N ASN A 222 5.27 -15.28 -5.25
CA ASN A 222 6.36 -15.29 -6.22
C ASN A 222 6.14 -16.41 -7.27
N PRO A 223 5.60 -16.08 -8.46
CA PRO A 223 5.36 -17.04 -9.53
C PRO A 223 6.63 -17.66 -10.13
N ILE A 224 7.80 -17.06 -9.87
CA ILE A 224 9.09 -17.53 -10.38
C ILE A 224 9.99 -18.03 -9.26
N PHE A 225 9.41 -18.45 -8.13
CA PHE A 225 10.16 -18.91 -6.95
C PHE A 225 11.19 -20.00 -7.27
N THR A 226 10.86 -20.94 -8.16
CA THR A 226 11.77 -22.02 -8.54
C THR A 226 13.03 -21.55 -9.26
N SER A 227 12.92 -20.53 -10.12
CA SER A 227 14.05 -20.02 -10.91
C SER A 227 14.72 -18.80 -10.29
N SER A 228 13.98 -18.02 -9.50
CA SER A 228 14.47 -16.83 -8.82
C SER A 228 13.73 -16.62 -7.50
N PRO A 229 14.18 -17.30 -6.44
CA PRO A 229 13.55 -17.26 -5.12
C PRO A 229 13.76 -15.91 -4.44
N VAL A 230 12.87 -15.59 -3.50
CA VAL A 230 13.01 -14.43 -2.60
C VAL A 230 13.23 -14.96 -1.18
N PRO A 231 14.03 -14.26 -0.35
CA PRO A 231 14.24 -14.67 1.04
C PRO A 231 12.91 -14.67 1.82
N ASN A 232 12.74 -15.64 2.72
CA ASN A 232 11.61 -15.65 3.63
C ASN A 232 11.60 -14.37 4.49
N GLY A 233 10.41 -13.81 4.71
CA GLY A 233 10.24 -12.55 5.45
C GLY A 233 10.75 -11.29 4.72
N SER A 234 11.18 -11.37 3.46
CA SER A 234 11.50 -10.17 2.65
C SER A 234 10.26 -9.45 2.13
N CYS A 235 9.16 -10.19 2.01
CA CYS A 235 7.84 -9.73 1.59
C CYS A 235 7.84 -9.11 0.19
N VAL A 236 8.81 -9.55 -0.62
CA VAL A 236 8.94 -9.19 -2.01
C VAL A 236 7.94 -10.00 -2.83
N ILE A 237 6.86 -9.35 -3.22
CA ILE A 237 5.85 -9.89 -4.12
C ILE A 237 6.37 -9.71 -5.55
N THR A 238 6.32 -10.78 -6.33
CA THR A 238 6.76 -10.77 -7.74
C THR A 238 5.56 -10.86 -8.66
N GLY A 239 5.46 -9.94 -9.63
CA GLY A 239 4.41 -9.89 -10.63
C GLY A 239 4.97 -9.85 -12.05
N LYS A 240 4.36 -10.59 -12.97
CA LYS A 240 4.67 -10.49 -14.40
C LYS A 240 3.95 -9.30 -15.00
N LEU A 241 4.67 -8.43 -15.70
CA LEU A 241 4.04 -7.34 -16.44
C LEU A 241 3.10 -7.89 -17.52
N ALA A 242 1.89 -7.34 -17.59
CA ALA A 242 0.90 -7.72 -18.59
C ALA A 242 1.44 -7.53 -20.03
N GLN A 243 2.25 -6.50 -20.23
CA GLN A 243 3.10 -6.27 -21.39
C GLN A 243 4.49 -5.86 -20.92
N PRO A 244 5.59 -6.37 -21.54
CA PRO A 244 6.94 -6.01 -21.12
C PRO A 244 7.16 -4.50 -21.16
N LEU A 245 7.84 -3.96 -20.15
CA LEU A 245 8.32 -2.59 -20.17
C LEU A 245 9.56 -2.51 -21.06
N VAL A 246 9.50 -1.72 -22.12
CA VAL A 246 10.63 -1.50 -23.03
C VAL A 246 11.18 -0.10 -22.80
N ILE A 247 12.43 -0.02 -22.33
CA ILE A 247 13.20 1.22 -22.19
C ILE A 247 14.22 1.29 -23.32
N THR A 248 14.14 2.34 -24.12
CA THR A 248 15.01 2.64 -25.26
C THR A 248 16.12 3.64 -24.91
N GLY A 249 15.94 4.43 -23.85
CA GLY A 249 16.81 5.56 -23.50
C GLY A 249 16.54 6.83 -24.31
N ASN A 250 15.53 6.83 -25.17
CA ASN A 250 15.10 7.96 -26.00
C ASN A 250 13.64 8.33 -25.78
N GLU A 251 13.09 7.99 -24.62
CA GLU A 251 11.71 8.30 -24.26
C GLU A 251 11.48 9.81 -24.35
N THR A 252 10.31 10.22 -24.85
CA THR A 252 9.91 11.64 -24.93
C THR A 252 8.74 11.95 -24.02
N GLY A 253 8.24 10.95 -23.30
CA GLY A 253 7.06 11.07 -22.44
C GLY A 253 7.17 10.14 -21.25
N ASN A 254 6.37 10.44 -20.22
CA ASN A 254 6.32 9.63 -19.01
C ASN A 254 5.80 8.23 -19.31
N VAL A 255 6.30 7.26 -18.57
CA VAL A 255 5.78 5.89 -18.53
C VAL A 255 5.20 5.66 -17.14
N LYS A 256 3.99 5.13 -17.05
CA LYS A 256 3.36 4.81 -15.77
C LYS A 256 3.17 3.32 -15.63
N ILE A 257 3.62 2.76 -14.51
CA ILE A 257 3.39 1.37 -14.13
C ILE A 257 2.36 1.37 -13.01
N VAL A 258 1.28 0.62 -13.22
CA VAL A 258 0.28 0.34 -12.19
C VAL A 258 0.66 -0.96 -11.49
N LEU A 259 0.77 -0.89 -10.17
CA LEU A 259 0.95 -2.01 -9.26
C LEU A 259 -0.45 -2.42 -8.76
N ALA A 260 -1.13 -3.27 -9.54
CA ALA A 260 -2.44 -3.79 -9.14
C ALA A 260 -2.27 -5.01 -8.22
N PHE A 261 -2.53 -4.80 -6.93
CA PHE A 261 -2.48 -5.86 -5.92
C PHE A 261 -3.83 -6.53 -5.78
N SER A 262 -3.83 -7.86 -5.79
CA SER A 262 -5.03 -8.64 -5.49
C SER A 262 -5.32 -8.60 -3.98
N ILE A 263 -6.52 -8.15 -3.64
CA ILE A 263 -7.04 -8.14 -2.26
C ILE A 263 -8.20 -9.13 -2.08
N ASN A 264 -8.43 -9.97 -3.09
CA ASN A 264 -9.52 -10.92 -3.12
C ASN A 264 -9.39 -11.93 -1.97
N ASN A 265 -10.28 -11.83 -0.99
CA ASN A 265 -10.26 -12.67 0.21
C ASN A 265 -8.88 -12.70 0.88
N SER A 266 -8.23 -11.53 0.99
CA SER A 266 -6.88 -11.40 1.52
C SER A 266 -6.80 -11.36 3.04
N PHE A 267 -7.91 -11.06 3.72
CA PHE A 267 -8.01 -11.23 5.17
C PHE A 267 -8.69 -12.57 5.47
N GLU A 268 -7.94 -13.50 6.05
CA GLU A 268 -8.36 -14.87 6.36
C GLU A 268 -8.23 -15.14 7.86
N TRP A 269 -9.19 -15.86 8.43
CA TRP A 269 -9.20 -16.27 9.84
C TRP A 269 -9.71 -17.70 9.99
N GLN A 270 -9.45 -18.28 11.17
CA GLN A 270 -10.03 -19.55 11.57
C GLN A 270 -11.50 -19.32 11.99
N ASP A 271 -12.44 -19.91 11.25
CA ASP A 271 -13.89 -19.76 11.45
C ASP A 271 -14.38 -20.84 12.41
N ASN A 272 -14.46 -20.48 13.69
CA ASN A 272 -14.81 -21.41 14.77
C ASN A 272 -16.33 -21.56 14.92
N THR A 273 -17.10 -20.57 14.47
CA THR A 273 -18.57 -20.57 14.57
C THR A 273 -19.25 -21.09 13.30
N ALA A 274 -18.47 -21.25 12.21
CA ALA A 274 -18.89 -21.71 10.89
C ALA A 274 -19.98 -20.81 10.26
N ASP A 275 -19.92 -19.51 10.52
CA ASP A 275 -20.89 -18.53 10.02
C ASP A 275 -20.30 -17.57 8.97
N GLY A 276 -19.00 -17.70 8.68
CA GLY A 276 -18.28 -16.86 7.72
C GLY A 276 -18.08 -15.41 8.18
N LYS A 277 -18.18 -15.14 9.48
CA LYS A 277 -17.94 -13.82 10.07
C LYS A 277 -16.72 -13.86 10.98
N PHE A 278 -16.00 -12.75 11.02
CA PHE A 278 -14.86 -12.65 11.92
C PHE A 278 -15.34 -12.26 13.31
N GLU A 279 -15.19 -13.16 14.28
CA GLU A 279 -15.65 -13.05 15.66
C GLU A 279 -14.46 -13.19 16.64
N PRO A 280 -13.66 -12.12 16.86
CA PRO A 280 -12.53 -12.18 17.80
C PRO A 280 -12.93 -12.66 19.20
N ALA A 281 -14.11 -12.24 19.67
CA ALA A 281 -14.65 -12.63 20.98
C ALA A 281 -15.00 -14.12 21.08
N ALA A 282 -15.17 -14.81 19.95
CA ALA A 282 -15.36 -16.27 19.87
C ALA A 282 -14.02 -17.03 19.80
N GLY A 283 -12.89 -16.34 19.95
CA GLY A 283 -11.55 -16.94 19.91
C GLY A 283 -11.03 -17.22 18.50
N GLU A 284 -11.62 -16.60 17.48
CA GLU A 284 -11.12 -16.68 16.11
C GLU A 284 -9.80 -15.94 15.96
N THR A 285 -8.86 -16.54 15.23
CA THR A 285 -7.52 -15.99 15.05
C THR A 285 -7.23 -15.74 13.57
N VAL A 286 -6.48 -14.66 13.30
CA VAL A 286 -6.08 -14.31 11.94
C VAL A 286 -5.10 -15.36 11.41
N VAL A 287 -5.40 -15.88 10.23
CA VAL A 287 -4.58 -16.87 9.52
C VAL A 287 -3.69 -16.18 8.50
N ASP A 288 -4.23 -15.23 7.73
CA ASP A 288 -3.49 -14.53 6.68
C ASP A 288 -3.99 -13.09 6.51
N MET A 289 -3.06 -12.17 6.30
CA MET A 289 -3.30 -10.75 5.99
C MET A 289 -2.48 -10.24 4.78
N GLY A 290 -1.87 -11.17 4.03
CA GLY A 290 -1.04 -10.89 2.88
C GLY A 290 -1.85 -10.56 1.62
N LEU A 291 -1.29 -9.69 0.79
CA LEU A 291 -1.80 -9.44 -0.56
C LEU A 291 -1.73 -10.73 -1.38
N ARG A 292 -2.77 -10.99 -2.17
CA ARG A 292 -2.96 -12.28 -2.85
C ARG A 292 -2.49 -12.28 -4.30
N GLY A 293 -1.54 -11.41 -4.63
CA GLY A 293 -0.93 -11.32 -5.96
C GLY A 293 -0.59 -9.90 -6.39
N LEU A 294 0.26 -9.78 -7.41
CA LEU A 294 0.62 -8.53 -8.07
C LEU A 294 0.46 -8.73 -9.60
N HIS A 295 -0.43 -7.94 -10.20
CA HIS A 295 -0.77 -7.96 -11.63
C HIS A 295 -0.39 -6.61 -12.27
N PRO A 296 0.91 -6.34 -12.45
CA PRO A 296 1.39 -5.05 -12.87
C PRO A 296 1.19 -4.83 -14.37
N TYR A 297 0.98 -3.59 -14.78
CA TYR A 297 0.87 -3.23 -16.20
C TYR A 297 1.33 -1.80 -16.46
N VAL A 298 1.70 -1.53 -17.71
CA VAL A 298 2.00 -0.17 -18.19
C VAL A 298 0.69 0.50 -18.60
N GLU A 299 0.41 1.70 -18.08
CA GLU A 299 -0.76 2.54 -18.41
C GLU A 299 -0.45 3.50 -19.57
#